data_AF-A0A7R9M531-F1
#
_entry.id   AF-A0A7R9M531-F1
#
_cell.length_a   1.000
_cell.length_b   1.000
_cell.length_c   1.000
_cell.angle_alpha   90.00
_cell.angle_beta   90.00
_cell.angle_gamma   90.00
#
_symmetry.space_group_name_H-M   'P 1'
#
loop_
_entity.id
_entity.type
_entity.pdbx_description
1 polymer ?
#
loop_
_entity_poly.entity_id
_entity_poly.type
_entity_poly.pdbx_seq_one_letter_code
_entity_poly.pdbx_strand_id
1 'polypeptide(L)'
;MFLRFNRLNRCLNALSVQSITTSAHCRRCDTTSHHFQQTIAHLNQDLKPSSQSTDRPFLSDRLFRTEVLQSVFTLSQNVVKGNRSVDELIESQDLQQLCQTIEENVNYLRNRELINSLHSFLLMGTDPNTSLIQNLENEVLWRAKYMTLKDLLQCLSYHVRYQTTEQQMK
;
A
#
# COMPACT_ATOMS: atom_id res chain seq x y z
N MET A 1 -4.41 -13.25 -4.28
CA MET A 1 -3.27 -12.47 -3.74
C MET A 1 -1.95 -12.67 -4.51
N PHE A 2 -1.56 -13.89 -4.94
CA PHE A 2 -0.29 -14.18 -5.65
C PHE A 2 0.00 -13.35 -6.92
N LEU A 3 -1.02 -13.00 -7.73
CA LEU A 3 -0.81 -12.27 -8.99
C LEU A 3 -0.37 -10.80 -8.78
N ARG A 4 -0.69 -10.19 -7.65
CA ARG A 4 -0.39 -8.78 -7.36
C ARG A 4 1.02 -8.57 -6.80
N PHE A 5 1.56 -9.58 -6.09
CA PHE A 5 2.95 -9.57 -5.62
C PHE A 5 3.96 -9.61 -6.78
N ASN A 6 3.62 -10.28 -7.88
CA ASN A 6 4.41 -10.19 -9.11
C ASN A 6 4.58 -8.75 -9.58
N ARG A 7 3.60 -7.86 -9.36
CA ARG A 7 3.74 -6.43 -9.73
C ARG A 7 4.68 -5.69 -8.77
N LEU A 8 4.53 -5.87 -7.46
CA LEU A 8 5.39 -5.19 -6.47
C LEU A 8 6.85 -5.68 -6.56
N ASN A 9 7.04 -7.00 -6.73
CA ASN A 9 8.36 -7.60 -6.92
C ASN A 9 8.98 -7.21 -8.27
N ARG A 10 8.17 -7.08 -9.35
CA ARG A 10 8.64 -6.49 -10.62
C ARG A 10 9.01 -5.02 -10.49
N CYS A 11 8.25 -4.22 -9.72
CA CYS A 11 8.59 -2.83 -9.46
C CYS A 11 9.90 -2.70 -8.67
N LEU A 12 10.09 -3.52 -7.61
CA LEU A 12 11.32 -3.52 -6.82
C LEU A 12 12.53 -4.01 -7.64
N ASN A 13 12.36 -5.05 -8.47
CA ASN A 13 13.41 -5.50 -9.39
C ASN A 13 13.71 -4.45 -10.48
N ALA A 14 12.71 -3.74 -10.99
CA ALA A 14 12.93 -2.64 -11.93
C ALA A 14 13.73 -1.50 -11.30
N LEU A 15 13.48 -1.18 -10.02
CA LEU A 15 14.23 -0.17 -9.28
C LEU A 15 15.67 -0.59 -8.97
N SER A 16 15.92 -1.88 -8.70
CA SER A 16 17.30 -2.38 -8.47
C SER A 16 18.14 -2.43 -9.76
N VAL A 17 17.50 -2.70 -10.91
CA VAL A 17 18.21 -2.66 -12.21
C VAL A 17 18.59 -1.22 -12.57
N GLN A 18 17.75 -0.23 -12.29
CA GLN A 18 18.05 1.18 -12.59
C GLN A 18 19.23 1.73 -11.78
N SER A 19 19.37 1.33 -10.51
CA SER A 19 20.48 1.78 -9.65
C SER A 19 21.83 1.12 -9.98
N ILE A 20 21.83 -0.03 -10.65
CA ILE A 20 23.06 -0.72 -11.11
C ILE A 20 23.53 -0.14 -12.46
N THR A 21 22.62 0.35 -13.31
CA THR A 21 23.00 0.88 -14.64
C THR A 21 23.63 2.27 -14.64
N THR A 22 23.66 3.00 -13.52
CA THR A 22 24.31 4.32 -13.43
C THR A 22 25.81 4.28 -13.14
N SER A 23 26.42 3.10 -13.00
CA SER A 23 27.86 2.94 -12.68
C SER A 23 28.68 2.20 -13.74
N ALA A 24 28.20 2.11 -14.99
CA ALA A 24 29.02 1.58 -16.08
C ALA A 24 28.90 2.49 -17.30
N HIS A 25 29.93 3.32 -17.49
CA HIS A 25 30.19 4.07 -18.72
C HIS A 25 30.52 3.08 -19.85
N CYS A 26 29.51 2.38 -20.38
CA CYS A 26 29.65 1.51 -21.54
C CYS A 26 29.35 2.31 -22.81
N ARG A 27 30.42 2.87 -23.41
CA ARG A 27 30.37 3.47 -24.74
C ARG A 27 30.27 2.35 -25.79
N ARG A 28 29.05 1.94 -26.14
CA ARG A 28 28.62 1.43 -27.46
C ARG A 28 27.31 0.67 -27.30
N CYS A 29 26.26 1.16 -27.95
CA CYS A 29 25.27 0.41 -28.74
C CYS A 29 24.09 1.36 -29.03
N ASP A 30 24.29 2.27 -29.99
CA ASP A 30 23.21 3.04 -30.60
C ASP A 30 22.50 2.15 -31.60
N THR A 31 21.25 1.75 -31.32
CA THR A 31 20.14 1.63 -32.32
C THR A 31 18.85 1.01 -31.77
N THR A 32 18.85 0.33 -30.62
CA THR A 32 17.62 -0.31 -30.06
C THR A 32 16.88 0.50 -28.99
N SER A 33 17.36 1.71 -28.66
CA SER A 33 16.86 2.49 -27.51
C SER A 33 15.51 3.18 -27.76
N HIS A 34 15.17 3.51 -29.00
CA HIS A 34 13.98 4.34 -29.29
C HIS A 34 12.64 3.62 -29.06
N HIS A 35 12.57 2.30 -29.33
CA HIS A 35 11.31 1.56 -29.20
C HIS A 35 10.98 1.26 -27.72
N PHE A 36 11.99 1.06 -26.87
CA PHE A 36 11.79 0.77 -25.45
C PHE A 36 11.37 2.03 -24.67
N GLN A 37 11.94 3.19 -25.02
CA GLN A 37 11.53 4.46 -24.41
C GLN A 37 10.09 4.85 -24.77
N GLN A 38 9.61 4.53 -25.98
CA GLN A 38 8.21 4.77 -26.37
C GLN A 38 7.21 3.89 -25.60
N THR A 39 7.53 2.63 -25.32
CA THR A 39 6.65 1.74 -24.55
C THR A 39 6.53 2.17 -23.09
N ILE A 40 7.60 2.67 -22.47
CA ILE A 40 7.56 3.20 -21.10
C ILE A 40 6.76 4.51 -21.03
N ALA A 41 6.80 5.35 -22.07
CA ALA A 41 5.99 6.57 -22.12
C ALA A 41 4.48 6.28 -22.18
N HIS A 42 4.06 5.24 -22.91
CA HIS A 42 2.65 4.85 -23.01
C HIS A 42 2.10 4.26 -21.70
N LEU A 43 2.88 3.42 -21.00
CA LEU A 43 2.44 2.81 -19.73
C LEU A 43 2.27 3.82 -18.58
N ASN A 44 2.89 5.00 -18.67
CA ASN A 44 2.75 6.05 -17.66
C ASN A 44 1.56 7.00 -17.90
N GLN A 45 0.94 6.97 -19.08
CA GLN A 45 -0.21 7.85 -19.39
C GLN A 45 -1.54 7.32 -18.79
N ASP A 46 -1.70 6.01 -18.63
CA ASP A 46 -2.95 5.39 -18.15
C ASP A 46 -3.13 5.40 -16.63
N LEU A 47 -2.14 5.87 -15.87
CA LEU A 47 -2.19 5.86 -14.40
C LEU A 47 -2.24 7.26 -13.78
N LYS A 48 -2.52 8.31 -14.55
CA LYS A 48 -2.57 9.68 -14.00
C LYS A 48 -3.86 9.86 -13.18
N PRO A 49 -3.79 10.01 -11.84
CA PRO A 49 -4.98 10.33 -11.07
C PRO A 49 -5.38 11.76 -11.39
N SER A 50 -6.68 11.99 -11.51
CA SER A 50 -7.34 13.27 -11.56
C SER A 50 -6.92 14.13 -10.35
N SER A 51 -5.88 14.93 -10.53
CA SER A 51 -5.43 15.94 -9.58
C SER A 51 -6.44 17.10 -9.59
N GLN A 52 -7.57 16.91 -8.91
CA GLN A 52 -8.47 17.99 -8.54
C GLN A 52 -7.89 18.69 -7.31
N SER A 53 -7.29 19.86 -7.54
CA SER A 53 -6.84 20.79 -6.52
C SER A 53 -8.04 21.25 -5.70
N THR A 54 -8.19 20.70 -4.50
CA THR A 54 -9.18 21.19 -3.54
C THR A 54 -8.41 21.84 -2.40
N ASP A 55 -8.44 23.17 -2.35
CA ASP A 55 -8.04 23.93 -1.16
C ASP A 55 -8.93 23.46 0.00
N ARG A 56 -8.38 22.62 0.87
CA ARG A 56 -9.07 22.12 2.06
C ARG A 56 -8.24 22.42 3.32
N PRO A 57 -8.92 22.74 4.43
CA PRO A 57 -8.29 23.23 5.66
C PRO A 57 -7.36 22.15 6.26
N PHE A 58 -6.07 22.45 6.24
CA PHE A 58 -4.97 21.50 6.53
C PHE A 58 -4.86 21.05 8.00
N LEU A 59 -5.55 21.75 8.92
CA LEU A 59 -5.36 21.58 10.38
C LEU A 59 -6.39 20.66 11.04
N SER A 60 -7.67 20.73 10.67
CA SER A 60 -8.69 19.79 11.17
C SER A 60 -8.40 18.35 10.73
N ASP A 61 -7.79 18.22 9.56
CA ASP A 61 -7.47 16.95 8.93
C ASP A 61 -6.33 16.17 9.65
N ARG A 62 -5.44 16.84 10.39
CA ARG A 62 -4.35 16.15 11.12
C ARG A 62 -4.82 15.48 12.41
N LEU A 63 -5.62 16.17 13.22
CA LEU A 63 -6.12 15.63 14.48
C LEU A 63 -7.08 14.47 14.20
N PHE A 64 -8.00 14.68 13.25
CA PHE A 64 -8.93 13.65 12.79
C PHE A 64 -8.23 12.38 12.30
N ARG A 65 -7.22 12.50 11.43
CA ARG A 65 -6.43 11.34 10.98
C ARG A 65 -5.81 10.56 12.12
N THR A 66 -5.27 11.26 13.12
CA THR A 66 -4.58 10.60 14.25
C THR A 66 -5.57 9.78 15.08
N GLU A 67 -6.76 10.31 15.35
CA GLU A 67 -7.80 9.63 16.12
C GLU A 67 -8.38 8.42 15.38
N VAL A 68 -8.68 8.57 14.09
CA VAL A 68 -9.20 7.47 13.24
C VAL A 68 -8.19 6.32 13.18
N LEU A 69 -6.92 6.63 12.88
CA LEU A 69 -5.87 5.62 12.77
C LEU A 69 -5.55 4.96 14.12
N GLN A 70 -5.57 5.72 15.21
CA GLN A 70 -5.39 5.19 16.55
C GLN A 70 -6.54 4.25 16.93
N SER A 71 -7.78 4.57 16.50
CA SER A 71 -8.95 3.72 16.71
C SER A 71 -8.82 2.40 15.97
N VAL A 72 -8.43 2.42 14.69
CA VAL A 72 -8.16 1.21 13.89
C VAL A 72 -7.07 0.35 14.52
N PHE A 73 -5.97 0.98 14.96
CA PHE A 73 -4.89 0.26 15.62
C PHE A 73 -5.38 -0.40 16.92
N THR A 74 -6.13 0.34 17.74
CA THR A 74 -6.67 -0.18 19.01
C THR A 74 -7.63 -1.34 18.78
N LEU A 75 -8.51 -1.24 17.77
CA LEU A 75 -9.41 -2.32 17.37
C LEU A 75 -8.63 -3.57 16.94
N SER A 76 -7.60 -3.40 16.11
CA SER A 76 -6.77 -4.54 15.69
C SER A 76 -6.07 -5.23 16.85
N GLN A 77 -5.61 -4.47 17.85
CA GLN A 77 -5.02 -5.03 19.05
C GLN A 77 -6.03 -5.81 19.89
N ASN A 78 -7.28 -5.35 19.98
CA ASN A 78 -8.33 -6.04 20.72
C ASN A 78 -8.70 -7.37 20.05
N VAL A 79 -8.75 -7.42 18.72
CA VAL A 79 -8.98 -8.66 17.97
C VAL A 79 -7.83 -9.65 18.18
N VAL A 80 -6.58 -9.20 18.01
CA VAL A 80 -5.39 -10.06 18.16
C VAL A 80 -5.27 -10.62 19.58
N LYS A 81 -5.68 -9.86 20.60
CA LYS A 81 -5.70 -10.32 22.00
C LYS A 81 -6.88 -11.24 22.34
N GLY A 82 -7.82 -11.44 21.42
CA GLY A 82 -9.03 -12.23 21.67
C GLY A 82 -10.06 -11.53 22.56
N ASN A 83 -9.92 -10.21 22.78
CA ASN A 83 -10.89 -9.42 23.55
C ASN A 83 -12.19 -9.18 22.78
N ARG A 84 -12.18 -9.39 21.47
CA ARG A 84 -13.31 -9.22 20.57
C ARG A 84 -13.21 -10.22 19.43
N SER A 85 -14.31 -10.87 19.08
CA SER A 85 -14.34 -11.77 17.92
C SER A 85 -14.29 -10.96 16.61
N VAL A 86 -13.75 -11.58 15.55
CA VAL A 86 -13.69 -10.95 14.22
C VAL A 86 -15.10 -10.72 13.68
N ASP A 87 -16.01 -11.68 13.88
CA ASP A 87 -17.39 -11.62 13.40
C ASP A 87 -18.16 -10.45 14.03
N GLU A 88 -18.07 -10.27 15.36
CA GLU A 88 -18.67 -9.12 16.07
C GLU A 88 -18.08 -7.77 15.64
N LEU A 89 -16.82 -7.77 15.21
CA LEU A 89 -16.19 -6.54 14.74
C LEU A 89 -16.69 -6.16 13.34
N ILE A 90 -16.80 -7.13 12.43
CA ILE A 90 -17.27 -6.93 11.05
C ILE A 90 -18.70 -6.38 11.02
N GLU A 91 -19.56 -6.85 11.93
CA GLU A 91 -20.94 -6.39 12.03
C GLU A 91 -21.08 -5.01 12.72
N SER A 92 -20.00 -4.48 13.29
CA SER A 92 -20.10 -3.24 14.07
C SER A 92 -20.16 -1.98 13.21
N GLN A 93 -21.11 -1.11 13.55
CA GLN A 93 -21.27 0.19 12.92
C GLN A 93 -20.01 1.07 13.05
N ASP A 94 -19.30 0.97 14.19
CA ASP A 94 -18.06 1.70 14.43
C ASP A 94 -16.97 1.33 13.42
N LEU A 95 -16.78 0.04 13.14
CA LEU A 95 -15.82 -0.40 12.14
C LEU A 95 -16.23 0.10 10.75
N GLN A 96 -17.51 0.01 10.39
CA GLN A 96 -18.00 0.48 9.09
C GLN A 96 -17.75 1.97 8.89
N GLN A 97 -18.02 2.80 9.90
CA GLN A 97 -17.74 4.24 9.85
C GLN A 97 -16.24 4.54 9.74
N LEU A 98 -15.39 3.81 10.48
CA LEU A 98 -13.94 3.94 10.37
C LEU A 98 -13.44 3.53 8.97
N CYS A 99 -13.93 2.42 8.44
CA CYS A 99 -13.61 1.94 7.10
C CYS A 99 -13.97 2.99 6.03
N GLN A 100 -15.19 3.52 6.07
CA GLN A 100 -15.64 4.55 5.15
C GLN A 100 -14.77 5.82 5.26
N THR A 101 -14.50 6.25 6.49
CA THR A 101 -13.66 7.43 6.75
C THR A 101 -12.25 7.26 6.16
N ILE A 102 -11.65 6.09 6.30
CA ILE A 102 -10.32 5.80 5.76
C ILE A 102 -10.36 5.74 4.24
N GLU A 103 -11.39 5.11 3.67
CA GLU A 103 -11.55 4.99 2.22
C GLU A 103 -11.66 6.37 1.56
N GLU A 104 -12.45 7.28 2.13
CA GLU A 104 -12.60 8.66 1.65
C GLU A 104 -11.31 9.48 1.79
N ASN A 105 -10.43 9.11 2.73
CA ASN A 105 -9.23 9.89 3.06
C ASN A 105 -7.91 9.17 2.74
N VAL A 106 -7.94 8.05 2.00
CA VAL A 106 -6.77 7.20 1.76
C VAL A 106 -5.61 7.96 1.11
N ASN A 107 -5.94 8.87 0.18
CA ASN A 107 -4.99 9.71 -0.55
C ASN A 107 -4.30 10.75 0.34
N TYR A 108 -4.83 11.01 1.54
CA TYR A 108 -4.28 11.99 2.48
C TYR A 108 -3.48 11.36 3.63
N LEU A 109 -3.44 10.02 3.71
CA LEU A 109 -2.63 9.31 4.67
C LEU A 109 -1.15 9.45 4.34
N ARG A 110 -0.27 9.54 5.34
CA ARG A 110 1.18 9.42 5.13
C ARG A 110 1.55 7.97 4.84
N ASN A 111 2.70 7.73 4.23
CA ASN A 111 3.16 6.38 3.90
C ASN A 111 3.10 5.41 5.09
N ARG A 112 3.61 5.83 6.25
CA ARG A 112 3.57 5.01 7.48
C ARG A 112 2.15 4.74 7.97
N GLU A 113 1.27 5.73 7.88
CA GLU A 113 -0.13 5.63 8.30
C GLU A 113 -0.90 4.66 7.38
N LEU A 114 -0.69 4.80 6.07
CA LEU A 114 -1.23 3.93 5.03
C LEU A 114 -0.80 2.46 5.25
N ILE A 115 0.50 2.24 5.43
CA ILE A 115 1.09 0.91 5.67
C ILE A 115 0.56 0.29 6.97
N ASN A 116 0.51 1.07 8.06
CA ASN A 116 0.00 0.60 9.35
C ASN A 116 -1.51 0.28 9.28
N SER A 117 -2.29 1.07 8.53
CA SER A 117 -3.72 0.82 8.34
C SER A 117 -3.94 -0.50 7.62
N LEU A 118 -3.27 -0.69 6.47
CA LEU A 118 -3.32 -1.93 5.70
C LEU A 118 -2.96 -3.14 6.59
N HIS A 119 -1.86 -3.04 7.34
CA HIS A 119 -1.45 -4.09 8.27
C HIS A 119 -2.50 -4.37 9.35
N SER A 120 -3.11 -3.34 9.93
CA SER A 120 -4.12 -3.50 10.99
C SER A 120 -5.36 -4.23 10.47
N PHE A 121 -5.84 -3.93 9.27
CA PHE A 121 -6.97 -4.64 8.66
C PHE A 121 -6.63 -6.09 8.31
N LEU A 122 -5.44 -6.33 7.76
CA LEU A 122 -4.98 -7.70 7.50
C LEU A 122 -4.84 -8.50 8.81
N LEU A 123 -4.43 -7.88 9.92
CA LEU A 123 -4.33 -8.54 11.23
C LEU A 123 -5.69 -8.87 11.82
N MET A 124 -6.71 -8.04 11.54
CA MET A 124 -8.09 -8.31 11.95
C MET A 124 -8.75 -9.41 11.12
N GLY A 125 -8.07 -9.96 10.10
CA GLY A 125 -8.64 -10.98 9.23
C GLY A 125 -9.69 -10.43 8.25
N THR A 126 -9.66 -9.12 7.96
CA THR A 126 -10.54 -8.53 6.95
C THR A 126 -10.30 -9.15 5.59
N ASP A 127 -11.37 -9.45 4.84
CA ASP A 127 -11.26 -10.03 3.50
C ASP A 127 -10.41 -9.11 2.58
N PRO A 128 -9.30 -9.63 2.00
CA PRO A 128 -8.45 -8.86 1.11
C PRO A 128 -9.14 -8.40 -0.18
N ASN A 129 -10.32 -8.95 -0.49
CA ASN A 129 -11.10 -8.54 -1.65
C ASN A 129 -12.02 -7.34 -1.39
N THR A 130 -12.13 -6.86 -0.15
CA THR A 130 -12.90 -5.65 0.17
C THR A 130 -12.35 -4.40 -0.53
N SER A 131 -13.22 -3.45 -0.89
CA SER A 131 -12.83 -2.21 -1.60
C SER A 131 -11.77 -1.42 -0.82
N LEU A 132 -11.94 -1.32 0.50
CA LEU A 132 -10.99 -0.65 1.39
C LEU A 132 -9.58 -1.24 1.29
N ILE A 133 -9.44 -2.57 1.42
CA ILE A 133 -8.12 -3.21 1.34
C ILE A 133 -7.51 -3.00 -0.04
N GLN A 134 -8.31 -3.15 -1.10
CA GLN A 134 -7.83 -2.91 -2.47
C GLN A 134 -7.37 -1.47 -2.68
N ASN A 135 -8.09 -0.49 -2.15
CA ASN A 135 -7.73 0.92 -2.23
C ASN A 135 -6.43 1.21 -1.47
N LEU A 136 -6.28 0.67 -0.25
CA LEU A 136 -5.04 0.76 0.51
C LEU A 136 -3.86 0.11 -0.23
N GLU A 137 -4.03 -1.10 -0.77
CA GLU A 137 -3.00 -1.80 -1.56
C GLU A 137 -2.59 -1.00 -2.80
N ASN A 138 -3.58 -0.49 -3.54
CA ASN A 138 -3.34 0.30 -4.75
C ASN A 138 -2.58 1.58 -4.42
N GLU A 139 -2.93 2.25 -3.32
CA GLU A 139 -2.26 3.49 -2.92
C GLU A 139 -0.82 3.22 -2.44
N VAL A 140 -0.58 2.10 -1.73
CA VAL A 140 0.79 1.67 -1.37
C VAL A 140 1.60 1.40 -2.63
N LEU A 141 1.05 0.65 -3.58
CA LEU A 141 1.70 0.35 -4.87
C LEU A 141 2.04 1.62 -5.64
N TRP A 142 1.11 2.56 -5.70
CA TRP A 142 1.28 3.84 -6.37
C TRP A 142 2.42 4.66 -5.78
N ARG A 143 2.51 4.68 -4.44
CA ARG A 143 3.52 5.43 -3.68
C ARG A 143 4.83 4.70 -3.48
N ALA A 144 4.93 3.42 -3.81
CA ALA A 144 6.12 2.61 -3.56
C ALA A 144 7.41 3.23 -4.13
N LYS A 145 7.33 3.88 -5.30
CA LYS A 145 8.47 4.59 -5.92
C LYS A 145 8.96 5.82 -5.15
N TYR A 146 8.12 6.38 -4.26
CA TYR A 146 8.41 7.57 -3.45
C TYR A 146 8.60 7.23 -1.96
N MET A 147 8.48 5.95 -1.60
CA MET A 147 8.65 5.48 -0.23
C MET A 147 10.13 5.40 0.13
N THR A 148 10.44 5.59 1.41
CA THR A 148 11.80 5.34 1.90
C THR A 148 12.07 3.84 1.90
N LEU A 149 13.35 3.43 1.87
CA LEU A 149 13.72 2.02 2.01
C LEU A 149 13.13 1.40 3.30
N LYS A 150 13.07 2.18 4.39
CA LYS A 150 12.47 1.74 5.65
C LYS A 150 10.99 1.40 5.50
N ASP A 151 10.23 2.23 4.79
CA ASP A 151 8.80 2.00 4.54
C ASP A 151 8.60 0.75 3.67
N LEU A 152 9.41 0.58 2.64
CA LEU A 152 9.37 -0.60 1.76
C LEU A 152 9.71 -1.90 2.51
N LEU A 153 10.74 -1.88 3.36
CA LEU A 153 11.07 -3.01 4.23
C LEU A 153 9.93 -3.33 5.19
N GLN A 154 9.25 -2.31 5.72
CA GLN A 154 8.08 -2.50 6.57
C GLN A 154 6.94 -3.20 5.80
N CYS A 155 6.61 -2.75 4.58
CA CYS A 155 5.64 -3.42 3.70
C CYS A 155 6.01 -4.89 3.46
N LEU A 156 7.26 -5.15 3.06
CA LEU A 156 7.74 -6.50 2.80
C LEU A 156 7.65 -7.39 4.04
N SER A 157 8.03 -6.86 5.21
CA SER A 157 7.97 -7.62 6.46
C SER A 157 6.56 -8.09 6.81
N TYR A 158 5.54 -7.28 6.50
CA TYR A 158 4.15 -7.67 6.67
C TYR A 158 3.76 -8.74 5.66
N HIS A 159 4.06 -8.54 4.38
CA HIS A 159 3.73 -9.55 3.37
C HIS A 159 4.37 -10.91 3.62
N VAL A 160 5.64 -10.96 4.07
CA VAL A 160 6.29 -12.23 4.40
C VAL A 160 5.53 -12.97 5.50
N ARG A 161 5.03 -12.26 6.52
CA ARG A 161 4.24 -12.87 7.60
C ARG A 161 2.88 -13.40 7.12
N TYR A 162 2.23 -12.72 6.17
CA TYR A 162 0.95 -13.17 5.60
C TYR A 162 1.09 -14.23 4.49
N GLN A 163 2.29 -14.37 3.91
CA GLN A 163 2.58 -15.38 2.90
C GLN A 163 2.95 -16.74 3.49
N THR A 164 2.91 -16.90 4.82
CA THR A 164 3.06 -18.21 5.46
C THR A 164 1.89 -19.10 5.04
N THR A 165 2.06 -19.79 3.92
CA THR A 165 1.07 -20.71 3.36
C THR A 165 1.00 -21.96 4.21
N GLU A 166 -0.14 -22.66 4.22
CA GLU A 166 -0.30 -23.96 4.90
C GLU A 166 0.78 -24.98 4.49
N GLN A 167 1.36 -24.83 3.29
CA GLN A 167 2.46 -25.66 2.81
C GLN A 167 3.78 -25.48 3.58
N GLN A 168 3.96 -24.36 4.28
CA GLN A 168 5.13 -24.07 5.13
C GLN A 168 4.92 -24.47 6.59
N MET A 169 3.73 -24.94 6.99
CA MET A 169 3.41 -25.38 8.35
C MET A 169 3.54 -26.90 8.56
N LYS A 170 4.24 -27.62 7.67
CA LYS A 170 4.61 -29.03 7.83
C LYS A 170 6.00 -29.15 8.42
#